data_AF-A0A1G2E0Y1-F1
#
_entry.id   AF-A0A1G2E0Y1-F1
#
_cell.length_a   1.000
_cell.length_b   1.000
_cell.length_c   1.000
_cell.angle_alpha   90.00
_cell.angle_beta   90.00
_cell.angle_gamma   90.00
#
_symmetry.space_group_name_H-M   'P 1'
#
loop_
_entity.id
_entity.type
_entity.pdbx_description
1 polymer ?
#
loop_
_entity_poly.entity_id
_entity_poly.type
_entity_poly.pdbx_seq_one_letter_code
_entity_poly.pdbx_strand_id
1 'polypeptide(L)'
;MPKQQISQERNWYVLHTYSGYEDAVAKNLKQRIESLGMEDKIFNVLVPKEKKIKIKNGKRKVVEEKIYPGYVLVEMVVTDDSWYVVRNTPNVTGFVGAGTTPVPVSLPEIENLEKRIKGDEPQFKIEAQPGDLVKITDGPFKDFDGKISEVDEERGKVKVLVNMFGRDTPVELDSLQIKKV
;
A
#
# COMPACT_ATOMS: atom_id res chain seq x y z
N MET A 1 -0.40 41.72 -12.60
CA MET A 1 -0.18 40.27 -12.41
C MET A 1 -1.54 39.64 -12.16
N PRO A 2 -2.00 38.68 -12.97
CA PRO A 2 -3.33 38.11 -12.78
C PRO A 2 -3.33 37.29 -11.50
N LYS A 3 -4.14 37.71 -10.52
CA LYS A 3 -4.48 36.90 -9.35
C LYS A 3 -5.12 35.63 -9.88
N GLN A 4 -4.42 34.50 -9.81
CA GLN A 4 -5.01 33.20 -10.03
C GLN A 4 -6.21 33.09 -9.08
N GLN A 5 -7.39 32.94 -9.66
CA GLN A 5 -8.63 32.71 -8.94
C GLN A 5 -8.44 31.41 -8.16
N ILE A 6 -8.22 31.53 -6.84
CA ILE A 6 -8.20 30.37 -5.96
C ILE A 6 -9.64 29.88 -5.96
N SER A 7 -9.95 28.88 -6.80
CA SER A 7 -11.25 28.23 -6.73
C SER A 7 -11.38 27.67 -5.32
N GLN A 8 -12.50 27.97 -4.65
CA GLN A 8 -12.83 27.39 -3.34
C GLN A 8 -13.22 25.90 -3.48
N GLU A 9 -12.63 25.22 -4.45
CA GLU A 9 -12.92 23.86 -4.79
C GLU A 9 -11.95 22.94 -4.08
N ARG A 10 -12.51 21.86 -3.55
CA ARG A 10 -11.76 20.79 -2.91
C ARG A 10 -10.91 20.10 -3.96
N ASN A 11 -9.60 20.16 -3.77
CA ASN A 11 -8.63 19.57 -4.68
C ASN A 11 -7.56 18.81 -3.91
N TRP A 12 -6.93 17.87 -4.61
CA TRP A 12 -5.76 17.16 -4.11
C TRP A 12 -4.49 17.95 -4.42
N TYR A 13 -3.62 18.06 -3.42
CA TYR A 13 -2.33 18.71 -3.51
C TYR A 13 -1.25 17.78 -3.00
N VAL A 14 -0.03 17.99 -3.49
CA VAL A 14 1.13 17.20 -3.09
C VAL A 14 2.06 18.05 -2.25
N LEU A 15 2.48 17.48 -1.13
CA LEU A 15 3.46 18.02 -0.21
C LEU A 15 4.78 17.31 -0.40
N HIS A 16 5.84 18.09 -0.48
CA HIS A 16 7.19 17.58 -0.36
C HIS A 16 7.59 17.59 1.12
N THR A 17 8.22 16.50 1.54
CA THR A 17 8.60 16.22 2.92
C THR A 17 9.96 15.54 2.93
N TYR A 18 10.64 15.54 4.07
CA TYR A 18 11.85 14.75 4.21
C TYR A 18 11.52 13.25 4.15
N SER A 19 12.21 12.52 3.29
CA SER A 19 12.07 11.07 3.17
C SER A 19 12.29 10.40 4.53
N GLY A 20 11.39 9.50 4.91
CA GLY A 20 11.39 8.85 6.22
C GLY A 20 10.43 9.47 7.24
N TYR A 21 10.00 10.72 7.04
CA TYR A 21 9.11 11.43 7.95
C TYR A 21 7.66 11.54 7.46
N GLU A 22 7.30 10.94 6.33
CA GLU A 22 5.99 11.08 5.70
C GLU A 22 4.84 10.66 6.63
N ASP A 23 5.04 9.56 7.36
CA ASP A 23 4.09 9.06 8.37
C ASP A 23 3.94 10.02 9.55
N ALA A 24 5.05 10.60 9.99
CA ALA A 24 5.04 11.59 11.07
C ALA A 24 4.36 12.88 10.59
N VAL A 25 4.61 13.32 9.35
CA VAL A 25 3.93 14.47 8.74
C VAL A 25 2.43 14.22 8.69
N ALA A 26 1.99 13.07 8.16
CA ALA A 26 0.57 12.76 8.06
C ALA A 26 -0.13 12.75 9.43
N LYS A 27 0.52 12.17 10.45
CA LYS A 27 0.03 12.19 11.83
C LYS A 27 -0.04 13.61 12.41
N ASN A 28 1.03 14.39 12.27
CA ASN A 28 1.09 15.77 12.76
C ASN A 28 0.08 16.67 12.07
N LEU A 29 -0.14 16.48 10.76
CA LEU A 29 -1.12 17.23 9.99
C LEU A 29 -2.53 16.94 10.53
N LYS A 30 -2.88 15.66 10.71
CA LYS A 30 -4.18 15.25 11.28
C LYS A 30 -4.41 15.85 12.67
N GLN A 31 -3.42 15.75 13.55
CA GLN A 31 -3.51 16.34 14.90
C GLN A 31 -3.68 17.87 14.86
N ARG A 32 -2.99 18.55 13.94
CA ARG A 32 -3.13 20.01 13.77
C ARG A 32 -4.48 20.40 13.19
N ILE A 33 -5.01 19.62 12.24
CA ILE A 33 -6.34 19.83 11.68
C ILE A 33 -7.39 19.78 12.79
N GLU A 34 -7.33 18.75 13.63
CA GLU A 34 -8.23 18.57 14.78
C GLU A 34 -8.05 19.70 15.82
N SER A 35 -6.80 20.01 16.18
CA SER A 35 -6.50 21.02 17.22
C SER A 35 -6.86 22.45 16.80
N LEU A 36 -6.78 22.77 15.50
CA LEU A 36 -7.06 24.10 14.97
C LEU A 36 -8.47 24.20 14.35
N GLY A 37 -9.26 23.13 14.39
CA GLY A 37 -10.61 23.10 13.83
C GLY A 37 -10.68 23.31 12.31
N MET A 38 -9.70 22.78 11.58
CA MET A 38 -9.55 22.95 10.11
C MET A 38 -10.15 21.81 9.30
N GLU A 39 -11.02 21.00 9.91
CA GLU A 39 -11.69 19.85 9.29
C GLU A 39 -12.66 20.26 8.15
N ASP A 40 -13.09 21.52 8.16
CA ASP A 40 -13.92 22.15 7.12
C ASP A 40 -13.12 22.46 5.85
N LYS A 41 -11.79 22.59 5.96
CA LYS A 41 -10.89 22.98 4.87
C LYS A 41 -9.96 21.85 4.43
N ILE A 42 -9.53 20.97 5.33
CA ILE A 42 -8.63 19.85 5.03
C ILE A 42 -9.35 18.55 5.34
N PHE A 43 -9.64 17.79 4.29
CA PHE A 43 -10.53 16.63 4.37
C PHE A 43 -9.76 15.32 4.54
N ASN A 44 -8.69 15.13 3.77
CA ASN A 44 -7.94 13.89 3.75
C ASN A 44 -6.43 14.13 3.67
N VAL A 45 -5.68 13.21 4.29
CA VAL A 45 -4.22 13.17 4.27
C VAL A 45 -3.80 11.74 4.00
N LEU A 46 -3.07 11.53 2.91
CA LEU A 46 -2.70 10.21 2.39
C LEU A 46 -1.20 10.14 2.17
N VAL A 47 -0.57 9.11 2.72
CA VAL A 47 0.81 8.75 2.39
C VAL A 47 0.77 7.65 1.32
N PRO A 48 1.38 7.84 0.15
CA PRO A 48 1.31 6.88 -0.94
C PRO A 48 2.18 5.66 -0.62
N LYS A 49 1.55 4.62 -0.08
CA LYS A 49 2.18 3.35 0.26
C LYS A 49 1.44 2.18 -0.39
N GLU A 50 2.20 1.22 -0.85
CA GLU A 50 1.72 -0.05 -1.40
C GLU A 50 2.03 -1.18 -0.39
N LYS A 51 1.11 -2.11 -0.22
CA LYS A 51 1.31 -3.29 0.62
C LYS A 51 1.97 -4.39 -0.22
N LYS A 52 3.19 -4.78 0.13
CA LYS A 52 3.86 -5.93 -0.50
C LYS A 52 4.08 -7.06 0.50
N ILE A 53 3.90 -8.29 0.05
CA ILE A 53 4.32 -9.46 0.83
C ILE A 53 5.83 -9.61 0.63
N LYS A 54 6.60 -9.44 1.71
CA LYS A 54 8.00 -9.85 1.76
C LYS A 54 8.11 -11.12 2.59
N ILE A 55 8.79 -12.12 2.05
CA ILE A 55 9.12 -13.35 2.77
C ILE A 55 10.37 -13.05 3.59
N LYS A 56 10.25 -13.04 4.92
CA LYS A 56 11.39 -12.87 5.83
C LYS A 56 11.37 -14.01 6.83
N ASN A 57 12.44 -14.82 6.86
CA ASN A 57 12.57 -16.00 7.71
C ASN A 57 11.46 -17.06 7.50
N GLY A 58 11.07 -17.32 6.25
CA GLY A 58 10.03 -18.30 5.92
C GLY A 58 8.59 -17.91 6.30
N LYS A 59 8.39 -16.77 6.97
CA LYS A 59 7.07 -16.23 7.29
C LYS A 59 6.75 -15.06 6.37
N ARG A 60 5.52 -15.04 5.87
CA ARG A 60 4.95 -13.93 5.09
C ARG A 60 4.74 -12.74 6.02
N LYS A 61 5.33 -11.60 5.70
CA LYS A 61 5.01 -10.33 6.36
C LYS A 61 4.53 -9.34 5.32
N VAL A 62 3.34 -8.77 5.55
CA VAL A 62 2.88 -7.60 4.81
C VAL A 62 3.75 -6.44 5.23
N VAL A 63 4.54 -5.91 4.30
CA VAL A 63 5.41 -4.75 4.50
C VAL A 63 4.85 -3.63 3.64
N GLU A 64 4.65 -2.47 4.25
CA GLU A 64 4.30 -1.26 3.52
C GLU A 64 5.56 -0.68 2.86
N GLU A 65 5.53 -0.54 1.54
CA GLU A 65 6.58 0.09 0.75
C GLU A 65 6.07 1.41 0.17
N LYS A 66 6.87 2.47 0.27
CA LYS A 66 6.46 3.81 -0.19
C LYS A 66 6.54 3.86 -1.72
N ILE A 67 5.46 4.27 -2.38
CA ILE A 67 5.41 4.43 -3.84
C ILE A 67 6.24 5.65 -4.24
N TYR A 68 6.09 6.75 -3.49
CA TYR A 68 6.80 8.01 -3.70
C TYR A 68 7.42 8.50 -2.38
N PRO A 69 8.69 8.16 -2.10
CA PRO A 69 9.40 8.64 -0.91
C PRO A 69 9.49 10.17 -0.91
N GLY A 70 9.23 10.78 0.24
CA GLY A 70 9.24 12.24 0.41
C GLY A 70 7.94 12.95 -0.01
N TYR A 71 6.90 12.22 -0.42
CA TYR A 71 5.64 12.83 -0.87
C TYR A 71 4.46 12.46 0.04
N VAL A 72 3.63 13.45 0.35
CA VAL A 72 2.36 13.29 1.07
C VAL A 72 1.28 13.99 0.28
N LEU A 73 0.14 13.32 0.11
CA LEU A 73 -1.02 13.90 -0.56
C LEU A 73 -1.97 14.47 0.47
N VAL A 74 -2.50 15.66 0.19
CA VAL A 74 -3.48 16.33 1.04
C VAL A 74 -4.64 16.81 0.18
N GLU A 75 -5.85 16.50 0.62
CA GLU A 75 -7.08 16.97 0.02
C GLU A 75 -7.61 18.15 0.81
N MET A 76 -7.63 19.33 0.20
CA MET A 76 -8.02 20.56 0.90
C MET A 76 -8.61 21.61 -0.02
N VAL A 77 -9.26 22.60 0.57
CA VAL A 77 -9.54 23.89 -0.07
C VAL A 77 -8.40 24.83 0.29
N VAL A 78 -7.78 25.46 -0.71
CA VAL A 78 -6.66 26.38 -0.49
C VAL A 78 -7.22 27.71 0.02
N THR A 79 -6.86 28.05 1.25
CA THR A 79 -7.10 29.34 1.90
C THR A 79 -5.80 29.74 2.60
N ASP A 80 -5.63 31.00 2.98
CA ASP A 80 -4.43 31.45 3.68
C ASP A 80 -4.19 30.63 4.98
N ASP A 81 -5.26 30.29 5.70
CA ASP A 81 -5.20 29.48 6.91
C ASP A 81 -4.77 28.03 6.62
N SER A 82 -5.43 27.36 5.67
CA SER A 82 -5.13 25.96 5.35
C SER A 82 -3.73 25.81 4.76
N TRP A 83 -3.32 26.77 3.93
CA TRP A 83 -1.96 26.86 3.44
C TRP A 83 -0.95 27.04 4.57
N TYR A 84 -1.22 27.93 5.53
CA TYR A 84 -0.33 28.19 6.67
C TYR A 84 -0.18 26.97 7.59
N VAL A 85 -1.28 26.26 7.88
CA VAL A 85 -1.25 25.06 8.74
C VAL A 85 -0.39 23.97 8.12
N VAL A 86 -0.57 23.72 6.82
CA VAL A 86 0.19 22.70 6.10
C VAL A 86 1.66 23.07 6.01
N ARG A 87 1.97 24.33 5.68
CA ARG A 87 3.35 24.81 5.53
C ARG A 87 4.14 24.78 6.84
N ASN A 88 3.49 25.09 7.96
CA ASN A 88 4.12 25.11 9.30
C ASN A 88 4.06 23.76 10.02
N THR A 89 3.64 22.69 9.33
CA THR A 89 3.73 21.35 9.89
C THR A 89 5.20 20.89 9.85
N PRO A 90 5.73 20.33 10.95
CA PRO A 90 7.11 19.85 11.00
C PRO A 90 7.42 18.86 9.87
N ASN A 91 8.63 18.93 9.32
CA ASN A 91 9.15 18.07 8.24
C ASN A 91 8.50 18.28 6.85
N VAL A 92 7.61 19.26 6.70
CA VAL A 92 7.10 19.71 5.40
C VAL A 92 8.08 20.71 4.76
N THR A 93 8.63 20.37 3.60
CA THR A 93 9.55 21.25 2.88
C THR A 93 8.82 22.22 1.96
N GLY A 94 7.60 21.90 1.52
CA GLY A 94 6.73 22.81 0.77
C GLY A 94 5.65 22.07 -0.01
N PHE A 95 4.83 22.82 -0.74
CA PHE A 95 3.96 22.26 -1.76
C PHE A 95 4.76 21.97 -3.04
N VAL A 96 4.35 20.95 -3.77
CA VAL A 96 4.86 20.69 -5.12
C VAL A 96 4.19 21.65 -6.09
N GLY A 97 4.99 22.49 -6.76
CA GLY A 97 4.50 23.52 -7.66
C GLY A 97 5.56 24.55 -8.03
N ALA A 98 5.20 25.48 -8.91
CA ALA A 98 6.04 26.62 -9.27
C ALA A 98 6.02 27.68 -8.16
N GLY A 99 6.91 27.51 -7.17
CA GLY A 99 7.10 28.47 -6.07
C GLY A 99 6.29 28.15 -4.82
N THR A 100 5.48 29.10 -4.35
CA THR A 100 4.71 28.99 -3.09
C THR A 100 3.25 28.56 -3.28
N THR A 101 2.76 28.57 -4.53
CA THR A 101 1.37 28.26 -4.86
C THR A 101 1.21 26.75 -5.07
N PRO A 102 0.27 26.09 -4.36
CA PRO A 102 0.03 24.67 -4.52
C PRO A 102 -0.63 24.39 -5.88
N VAL A 103 -0.13 23.41 -6.62
CA VAL A 103 -0.71 22.98 -7.90
C VAL A 103 -1.65 21.80 -7.65
N PRO A 104 -2.92 21.87 -8.08
CA PRO A 104 -3.84 20.77 -7.91
C PRO A 104 -3.44 19.59 -8.79
N VAL A 105 -3.52 18.38 -8.22
CA VAL A 105 -3.35 17.13 -8.95
C VAL A 105 -4.64 16.82 -9.70
N SER A 106 -4.52 16.25 -10.89
CA SER A 106 -5.68 15.84 -11.65
C SER A 106 -6.40 14.66 -10.97
N LEU A 107 -7.74 14.71 -10.91
CA LEU A 107 -8.57 13.61 -10.40
C LEU A 107 -8.20 12.22 -10.98
N PRO A 108 -7.97 12.04 -12.30
CA PRO A 108 -7.58 10.74 -12.84
C PRO A 108 -6.23 10.23 -12.31
N GLU A 109 -5.28 11.10 -11.99
CA GLU A 109 -4.00 10.68 -11.37
C GLU A 109 -4.22 10.20 -9.93
N ILE A 110 -5.07 10.90 -9.17
CA ILE A 110 -5.43 10.49 -7.81
C ILE A 110 -6.18 9.17 -7.83
N GLU A 111 -7.15 8.98 -8.72
CA GLU A 111 -7.87 7.72 -8.85
C GLU A 111 -6.93 6.56 -9.22
N ASN A 112 -5.98 6.78 -10.13
CA ASN A 112 -4.97 5.78 -10.47
C ASN A 112 -4.04 5.47 -9.30
N LEU A 113 -3.65 6.49 -8.52
CA LEU A 113 -2.84 6.31 -7.32
C LEU A 113 -3.61 5.59 -6.22
N GLU A 114 -4.87 5.96 -5.98
CA GLU A 114 -5.74 5.25 -5.05
C GLU A 114 -5.93 3.80 -5.46
N LYS A 115 -6.13 3.53 -6.75
CA LYS A 115 -6.16 2.17 -7.29
C LYS A 115 -4.85 1.43 -7.14
N ARG A 116 -3.70 2.09 -7.00
CA ARG A 116 -2.42 1.44 -6.69
C ARG A 116 -2.21 1.21 -5.19
N ILE A 117 -2.73 2.11 -4.36
CA ILE A 117 -2.67 2.01 -2.89
C ILE A 117 -3.67 0.95 -2.39
N LYS A 118 -4.87 0.94 -2.96
CA LYS A 118 -5.94 -0.05 -2.74
C LYS A 118 -5.76 -1.30 -3.61
N GLY A 119 -4.95 -1.19 -4.66
CA GLY A 119 -4.78 -2.17 -5.73
C GLY A 119 -4.31 -3.51 -5.23
N ASP A 120 -5.21 -4.47 -5.47
CA ASP A 120 -5.17 -5.90 -5.21
C ASP A 120 -4.44 -6.31 -3.93
N GLU A 121 -5.22 -6.88 -2.99
CA GLU A 121 -4.69 -7.84 -2.03
C GLU A 121 -3.55 -8.59 -2.69
N PRO A 122 -2.33 -8.49 -2.14
CA PRO A 122 -1.09 -8.76 -2.84
C PRO A 122 -1.27 -10.03 -3.66
N GLN A 123 -1.54 -9.88 -4.97
CA GLN A 123 -2.01 -10.98 -5.80
C GLN A 123 -0.95 -12.05 -5.63
N PHE A 124 -1.33 -13.12 -4.92
CA PHE A 124 -0.43 -14.18 -4.62
C PHE A 124 -0.13 -14.77 -5.99
N LYS A 125 0.99 -14.38 -6.60
CA LYS A 125 1.55 -15.08 -7.76
C LYS A 125 2.01 -16.43 -7.23
N ILE A 126 1.04 -17.32 -7.00
CA ILE A 126 1.28 -18.72 -6.75
C ILE A 126 1.65 -19.26 -8.13
N GLU A 127 2.94 -19.47 -8.37
CA GLU A 127 3.46 -20.12 -9.59
C GLU A 127 3.14 -21.62 -9.59
N ALA A 128 1.94 -22.00 -9.17
CA ALA A 128 1.53 -23.38 -9.00
C ALA A 128 0.09 -23.53 -9.48
N GLN A 129 -0.15 -24.49 -10.37
CA GLN A 129 -1.46 -24.78 -10.92
C GLN A 129 -2.01 -26.09 -10.37
N PRO A 130 -3.35 -26.25 -10.25
CA PRO A 130 -3.96 -27.54 -9.99
C PRO A 130 -3.45 -28.59 -10.98
N GLY A 131 -2.86 -29.67 -10.46
CA GLY A 131 -2.27 -30.74 -11.24
C GLY A 131 -0.73 -30.78 -11.25
N ASP A 132 -0.07 -29.71 -10.82
CA ASP A 132 1.40 -29.68 -10.73
C ASP A 132 1.93 -30.65 -9.66
N LEU A 133 3.06 -31.29 -9.97
CA LEU A 133 3.85 -32.06 -9.02
C LEU A 133 4.70 -31.11 -8.17
N VAL A 134 4.60 -31.24 -6.86
CA VAL A 134 5.30 -30.40 -5.91
C VAL A 134 5.93 -31.25 -4.81
N LYS A 135 7.12 -30.84 -4.39
CA LYS A 135 7.82 -31.40 -3.24
C LYS A 135 7.65 -30.48 -2.05
N ILE A 136 7.29 -31.05 -0.91
CA ILE A 136 7.10 -30.29 0.33
C ILE A 136 8.47 -30.05 0.96
N THR A 137 8.80 -28.79 1.22
CA THR A 137 10.11 -28.36 1.74
C THR A 137 10.09 -28.06 3.24
N ASP A 138 8.91 -27.91 3.83
CA ASP A 138 8.74 -27.49 5.22
C ASP A 138 7.49 -28.12 5.88
N GLY A 139 7.53 -28.27 7.21
CA GLY A 139 6.46 -28.89 7.99
C GLY A 139 6.63 -30.41 8.22
N PRO A 140 5.61 -31.07 8.82
CA PRO A 140 5.67 -32.49 9.19
C PRO A 140 5.72 -33.44 7.98
N PHE A 141 5.41 -32.92 6.79
CA PHE A 141 5.41 -33.65 5.52
C PHE A 141 6.59 -33.24 4.63
N LYS A 142 7.63 -32.65 5.22
CA LYS A 142 8.86 -32.31 4.50
C LYS A 142 9.45 -33.54 3.80
N ASP A 143 9.95 -33.31 2.60
CA ASP A 143 10.52 -34.30 1.66
C ASP A 143 9.53 -35.27 1.02
N PHE A 144 8.22 -35.14 1.29
CA PHE A 144 7.20 -35.86 0.53
C PHE A 144 6.88 -35.17 -0.79
N ASP A 145 6.60 -35.99 -1.80
CA ASP A 145 6.08 -35.55 -3.08
C ASP A 145 4.54 -35.58 -3.04
N GLY A 146 3.93 -34.61 -3.69
CA GLY A 146 2.49 -34.50 -3.80
C GLY A 146 2.05 -33.79 -5.07
N LYS A 147 0.73 -33.83 -5.30
CA LYS A 147 0.10 -33.19 -6.45
C LYS A 147 -0.85 -32.11 -5.97
N ILE A 148 -0.77 -30.92 -6.55
CA ILE A 148 -1.71 -29.84 -6.20
C ILE A 148 -3.11 -30.23 -6.67
N SER A 149 -4.07 -30.22 -5.76
CA SER A 149 -5.50 -30.43 -6.07
C SER A 149 -6.22 -29.11 -6.29
N GLU A 150 -5.94 -28.11 -5.44
CA GLU A 150 -6.64 -26.83 -5.44
C GLU A 150 -5.70 -25.74 -4.94
N VAL A 151 -5.81 -24.55 -5.53
CA VAL A 151 -5.02 -23.38 -5.17
C VAL A 151 -5.99 -22.29 -4.73
N ASP A 152 -5.87 -21.87 -3.47
CA ASP A 152 -6.59 -20.73 -2.94
C ASP A 152 -5.66 -19.51 -3.05
N GLU A 153 -5.80 -18.79 -4.18
CA GLU A 153 -5.03 -17.58 -4.45
C GLU A 153 -5.40 -16.43 -3.51
N GLU A 154 -6.63 -16.37 -2.99
CA GLU A 154 -7.07 -15.32 -2.06
C GLU A 154 -6.41 -15.46 -0.68
N ARG A 155 -6.29 -16.69 -0.18
CA ARG A 155 -5.69 -16.98 1.13
C ARG A 155 -4.21 -17.36 1.06
N GLY A 156 -3.68 -17.56 -0.15
CA GLY A 156 -2.31 -17.96 -0.37
C GLY A 156 -2.00 -19.40 0.08
N LYS A 157 -3.02 -20.27 0.10
CA LYS A 157 -2.94 -21.66 0.56
C LYS A 157 -3.14 -22.62 -0.60
N VAL A 158 -2.58 -23.82 -0.49
CA VAL A 158 -2.66 -24.86 -1.51
C VAL A 158 -3.09 -26.18 -0.87
N LYS A 159 -4.05 -26.87 -1.47
CA LYS A 159 -4.36 -28.25 -1.12
C LYS A 159 -3.50 -29.16 -1.97
N VAL A 160 -2.67 -29.95 -1.31
CA VAL A 160 -1.78 -30.92 -1.93
C VAL A 160 -2.24 -32.32 -1.55
N LEU A 161 -2.36 -33.20 -2.55
CA LEU A 161 -2.54 -34.62 -2.34
C LEU A 161 -1.16 -35.24 -2.18
N VAL A 162 -0.81 -35.61 -0.95
CA VAL A 162 0.46 -36.26 -0.65
C VAL A 162 0.27 -37.76 -0.72
N ASN A 163 1.12 -38.45 -1.47
CA ASN A 163 1.08 -39.89 -1.51
C ASN A 163 1.77 -40.47 -0.27
N MET A 164 0.98 -41.02 0.64
CA MET A 164 1.49 -41.71 1.82
C MET A 164 0.98 -43.15 1.79
N PHE A 165 1.90 -44.12 1.79
CA PHE A 165 1.57 -45.55 1.83
C PHE A 165 0.63 -46.00 0.68
N GLY A 166 0.80 -45.45 -0.52
CA GLY A 166 -0.02 -45.79 -1.68
C GLY A 166 -1.44 -45.22 -1.64
N ARG A 167 -1.71 -44.25 -0.75
CA ARG A 167 -2.97 -43.51 -0.65
C ARG A 167 -2.72 -42.02 -0.77
N ASP A 168 -3.56 -41.33 -1.53
CA ASP A 168 -3.49 -39.88 -1.66
C ASP A 168 -4.25 -39.24 -0.50
N THR A 169 -3.52 -38.51 0.34
CA THR A 169 -4.08 -37.81 1.50
C THR A 169 -4.07 -36.29 1.23
N PRO A 170 -5.23 -35.61 1.24
CA PRO A 170 -5.28 -34.17 1.06
C PRO A 170 -4.75 -33.45 2.30
N VAL A 171 -3.75 -32.60 2.12
CA VAL A 171 -3.20 -31.72 3.15
C VAL A 171 -3.24 -30.28 2.68
N GLU A 172 -3.57 -29.37 3.60
CA GLU A 172 -3.57 -27.94 3.33
C GLU A 172 -2.21 -27.38 3.74
N LEU A 173 -1.48 -26.81 2.79
CA LEU A 173 -0.14 -26.26 2.97
C LEU A 173 -0.12 -24.80 2.51
N ASP A 174 0.82 -24.04 3.04
CA ASP A 174 1.09 -22.70 2.53
C ASP A 174 1.89 -22.83 1.22
N SER A 175 1.62 -21.99 0.20
CA SER A 175 2.32 -22.09 -1.09
C SER A 175 3.84 -21.87 -1.03
N LEU A 176 4.38 -21.43 0.12
CA LEU A 176 5.83 -21.35 0.38
C LEU A 176 6.46 -22.67 0.83
N GLN A 177 5.66 -23.59 1.39
CA GLN A 177 6.12 -24.87 1.91
C GLN A 177 6.24 -25.92 0.81
N ILE A 178 5.89 -25.56 -0.42
CA ILE A 178 5.96 -26.43 -1.59
C ILE A 178 6.96 -25.86 -2.59
N LYS A 179 7.63 -26.75 -3.30
CA LYS A 179 8.52 -26.41 -4.41
C LYS A 179 8.12 -27.24 -5.61
N LYS A 180 7.83 -26.59 -6.74
CA LYS A 180 7.53 -27.26 -8.00
C LYS A 180 8.72 -28.13 -8.44
N VAL A 181 8.41 -29.36 -8.87
CA VAL A 181 9.37 -30.33 -9.41
C VAL A 181 9.39 -30.24 -10.93
#